data_AF-A0A1S1NBY3-F1
#
_entry.id   AF-A0A1S1NBY3-F1
#
_cell.length_a   1.000
_cell.length_b   1.000
_cell.length_c   1.000
_cell.angle_alpha   90.00
_cell.angle_beta   90.00
_cell.angle_gamma   90.00
#
_symmetry.space_group_name_H-M   'P 1'
#
loop_
_entity.id
_entity.type
_entity.pdbx_description
1 polymer ?
#
loop_
_entity_poly.entity_id
_entity_poly.type
_entity_poly.pdbx_seq_one_letter_code
_entity_poly.pdbx_strand_id
1 'polypeptide(L)'
;MAPKVSSDLFSQVVNSGPGSFLAKQLGVPQPETLRRHRAGEPPLAGSLLIGGDGRVAEPLRAALAADYDLVGNNLGGRWADSFGGLVFDATGITTPAGLKALHDFFTPLLRNLGRCGRIAVIGTTPDQAGSVDERIAQRALEGFTRSLGKELRRGATIALVYLSPDAKPAATGLESTLRFILSAKSAYVDGQVFYVGAADSTPPADWDKPLDGKVAVVTGAARGIGATIAEVLARDGARVVAVDVEPAAEALAATASKVGGTALTLDVTADDAVDKITEHLREHHGGKADILVNNAGITRDKLLANMDDARWDAVIAVNLLAPQRLTEGLVGNGSIGEGGRVIGLSSMAGIAGNRGQTNYAATKAGMIGLTDALAPALADKGITINAIAPGFIETAMTAAIPLATREVGRRLNSLFQGGQPVDVAETVAYFASPASNAVTGNTIRVCGQAMLGA
;
A
#
# COMPACT_ATOMS: atom_id res chain seq x y z
N MET A 1 -25.26 -8.15 2.08
CA MET A 1 -24.78 -8.80 3.32
C MET A 1 -23.26 -8.87 3.24
N ALA A 2 -22.53 -8.19 4.13
CA ALA A 2 -21.08 -8.30 4.16
C ALA A 2 -20.69 -9.78 4.41
N PRO A 3 -19.72 -10.35 3.69
CA PRO A 3 -19.22 -11.67 4.03
C PRO A 3 -18.71 -11.61 5.47
N LYS A 4 -19.12 -12.59 6.31
CA LYS A 4 -18.55 -12.77 7.64
C LYS A 4 -17.03 -12.82 7.50
N VAL A 5 -16.36 -11.77 7.96
CA VAL A 5 -14.89 -11.73 8.02
C VAL A 5 -14.47 -12.95 8.83
N SER A 6 -13.77 -13.89 8.20
CA SER A 6 -13.34 -15.11 8.87
C SER A 6 -12.20 -14.77 9.83
N SER A 7 -12.55 -14.32 11.03
CA SER A 7 -11.64 -14.31 12.16
C SER A 7 -11.19 -15.75 12.40
N ASP A 8 -9.88 -16.00 12.46
CA ASP A 8 -9.35 -17.33 12.73
C ASP A 8 -9.78 -17.87 14.12
N LEU A 9 -9.73 -19.18 14.31
CA LEU A 9 -10.23 -19.85 15.52
C LEU A 9 -9.54 -19.34 16.80
N PHE A 10 -8.24 -19.00 16.74
CA PHE A 10 -7.52 -18.44 17.88
C PHE A 10 -8.05 -17.04 18.20
N SER A 11 -8.18 -16.17 17.20
CA SER A 11 -8.75 -14.84 17.37
C SER A 11 -10.20 -14.89 17.89
N GLN A 12 -11.00 -15.86 17.45
CA GLN A 12 -12.36 -16.09 17.97
C GLN A 12 -12.36 -16.50 19.45
N VAL A 13 -11.49 -17.42 19.82
CA VAL A 13 -11.38 -17.90 21.20
C VAL A 13 -10.84 -16.80 22.11
N VAL A 14 -9.76 -16.14 21.72
CA VAL A 14 -9.11 -15.07 22.48
C VAL A 14 -10.01 -13.85 22.62
N ASN A 15 -10.81 -13.51 21.59
CA ASN A 15 -11.74 -12.38 21.66
C ASN A 15 -13.13 -12.75 22.25
N SER A 16 -13.35 -14.01 22.65
CA SER A 16 -14.55 -14.42 23.39
C SER A 16 -14.54 -13.91 24.84
N GLY A 17 -15.69 -13.82 25.50
CA GLY A 17 -15.77 -13.34 26.89
C GLY A 17 -14.82 -14.09 27.86
N PRO A 18 -14.93 -15.43 27.98
CA PRO A 18 -14.04 -16.22 28.84
C PRO A 18 -12.58 -16.24 28.34
N GLY A 19 -12.36 -16.34 27.02
CA GLY A 19 -11.01 -16.39 26.46
C GLY A 19 -10.26 -15.05 26.57
N SER A 20 -10.97 -13.92 26.53
CA SER A 20 -10.38 -12.60 26.70
C SER A 20 -9.91 -12.34 28.12
N PHE A 21 -10.63 -12.87 29.10
CA PHE A 21 -10.21 -12.86 30.49
C PHE A 21 -8.90 -13.62 30.70
N LEU A 22 -8.81 -14.85 30.18
CA LEU A 22 -7.62 -15.70 30.31
C LEU A 22 -6.41 -15.15 29.53
N ALA A 23 -6.61 -14.69 28.30
CA ALA A 23 -5.55 -14.10 27.48
C ALA A 23 -4.92 -12.86 28.14
N LYS A 24 -5.73 -12.01 28.80
CA LYS A 24 -5.24 -10.87 29.57
C LYS A 24 -4.40 -11.29 30.77
N GLN A 25 -4.81 -12.33 31.49
CA GLN A 25 -4.02 -12.88 32.62
C GLN A 25 -2.68 -13.49 32.17
N LEU A 26 -2.64 -14.06 30.96
CA LEU A 26 -1.47 -14.70 30.38
C LEU A 26 -0.60 -13.75 29.53
N GLY A 27 -0.96 -12.46 29.43
CA GLY A 27 -0.21 -11.47 28.66
C GLY A 27 -0.24 -11.70 27.14
N VAL A 28 -1.21 -12.46 26.63
CA VAL A 28 -1.33 -12.78 25.20
C VAL A 28 -1.95 -11.57 24.47
N PRO A 29 -1.24 -10.95 23.50
CA PRO A 29 -1.79 -9.85 22.72
C PRO A 29 -3.06 -10.28 21.98
N GLN A 30 -4.13 -9.49 22.11
CA GLN A 30 -5.37 -9.73 21.37
C GLN A 30 -5.33 -8.95 20.06
N PRO A 31 -5.47 -9.60 18.90
CA PRO A 31 -5.57 -8.89 17.64
C PRO A 31 -6.86 -8.07 17.61
N GLU A 32 -6.72 -6.77 17.31
CA GLU A 32 -7.86 -5.89 17.07
C GLU A 32 -8.54 -6.26 15.75
N THR A 33 -9.87 -6.17 15.68
CA THR A 33 -10.55 -6.24 14.38
C THR A 33 -10.27 -4.95 13.61
N LEU A 34 -9.40 -5.02 12.61
CA LEU A 34 -9.00 -3.83 11.86
C LEU A 34 -10.16 -3.23 11.08
N ARG A 35 -10.38 -1.93 11.29
CA ARG A 35 -11.32 -1.12 10.50
C ARG A 35 -10.82 -1.04 9.06
N ARG A 36 -11.66 -1.47 8.12
CA ARG A 36 -11.44 -1.41 6.66
C ARG A 36 -12.51 -0.56 6.00
N HIS A 37 -12.20 -0.04 4.80
CA HIS A 37 -13.08 0.89 4.10
C HIS A 37 -14.46 0.30 3.81
N ARG A 38 -15.48 1.15 3.97
CA ARG A 38 -16.87 0.91 3.62
C ARG A 38 -17.43 2.22 3.09
N ALA A 39 -18.13 2.16 1.96
CA ALA A 39 -18.73 3.34 1.35
C ALA A 39 -19.68 4.04 2.33
N GLY A 40 -19.59 5.37 2.40
CA GLY A 40 -20.41 6.22 3.27
C GLY A 40 -19.98 6.27 4.74
N GLU A 41 -18.98 5.49 5.18
CA GLU A 41 -18.37 5.71 6.49
C GLU A 41 -17.30 6.81 6.42
N PRO A 42 -17.15 7.66 7.46
CA PRO A 42 -16.13 8.72 7.48
C PRO A 42 -14.71 8.14 7.40
N PRO A 43 -13.71 8.89 6.91
CA PRO A 43 -12.36 8.37 6.75
C PRO A 43 -11.74 7.89 8.07
N LEU A 44 -11.98 8.59 9.18
CA LEU A 44 -11.52 8.25 10.53
C LEU A 44 -12.67 8.02 11.50
N ALA A 45 -12.42 7.24 12.54
CA ALA A 45 -13.35 7.00 13.65
C ALA A 45 -12.98 7.89 14.86
N GLY A 46 -13.00 9.20 14.66
CA GLY A 46 -12.61 10.21 15.65
C GLY A 46 -11.97 11.43 14.99
N SER A 47 -11.61 12.42 15.80
CA SER A 47 -11.05 13.69 15.34
C SER A 47 -9.62 13.55 14.81
N LEU A 48 -9.21 14.49 13.98
CA LEU A 48 -7.88 14.61 13.40
C LEU A 48 -7.16 15.81 14.03
N LEU A 49 -6.02 15.55 14.67
CA LEU A 49 -5.14 16.60 15.19
C LEU A 49 -3.91 16.73 14.29
N ILE A 50 -3.66 17.94 13.80
CA ILE A 50 -2.47 18.28 13.00
C ILE A 50 -1.63 19.27 13.79
N GLY A 51 -0.41 18.89 14.14
CA GLY A 51 0.55 19.76 14.83
C GLY A 51 1.95 19.67 14.22
N GLY A 52 2.94 20.18 14.96
CA GLY A 52 4.29 20.40 14.44
C GLY A 52 4.41 21.78 13.80
N ASP A 53 5.65 22.27 13.75
CA ASP A 53 6.01 23.56 13.19
C ASP A 53 6.88 23.31 11.95
N GLY A 54 6.31 23.53 10.79
CA GLY A 54 6.95 23.26 9.50
C GLY A 54 6.16 23.86 8.34
N ARG A 55 6.48 23.45 7.12
CA ARG A 55 5.91 24.02 5.89
C ARG A 55 4.61 23.34 5.43
N VAL A 56 4.11 22.33 6.15
CA VAL A 56 3.03 21.45 5.70
C VAL A 56 1.79 21.54 6.58
N ALA A 57 1.92 21.84 7.88
CA ALA A 57 0.80 21.82 8.81
C ALA A 57 -0.39 22.70 8.38
N GLU A 58 -0.17 23.97 8.02
CA GLU A 58 -1.24 24.88 7.60
C GLU A 58 -1.88 24.51 6.26
N PRO A 59 -1.12 24.28 5.16
CA PRO A 59 -1.69 23.80 3.91
C PRO A 59 -2.52 22.53 4.08
N LEU A 60 -2.08 21.61 4.93
CA LEU A 60 -2.78 20.36 5.17
C LEU A 60 -4.08 20.55 5.94
N ARG A 61 -4.11 21.43 6.95
CA ARG A 61 -5.36 21.79 7.63
C ARG A 61 -6.38 22.34 6.64
N ALA A 62 -5.95 23.21 5.72
CA ALA A 62 -6.84 23.75 4.70
C ALA A 62 -7.37 22.66 3.74
N ALA A 63 -6.50 21.77 3.26
CA ALA A 63 -6.88 20.72 2.31
C ALA A 63 -7.83 19.66 2.90
N LEU A 64 -7.70 19.35 4.20
CA LEU A 64 -8.47 18.28 4.85
C LEU A 64 -9.73 18.76 5.59
N ALA A 65 -9.91 20.08 5.79
CA ALA A 65 -10.96 20.63 6.64
C ALA A 65 -12.40 20.24 6.25
N ALA A 66 -12.66 20.00 4.96
CA ALA A 66 -14.00 19.65 4.49
C ALA A 66 -14.39 18.19 4.80
N ASP A 67 -13.40 17.29 4.85
CA ASP A 67 -13.64 15.83 4.89
C ASP A 67 -13.25 15.19 6.23
N TYR A 68 -12.58 15.96 7.10
CA TYR A 68 -12.08 15.50 8.38
C TYR A 68 -12.50 16.44 9.52
N ASP A 69 -12.83 15.84 10.67
CA ASP A 69 -13.11 16.57 11.91
C ASP A 69 -11.81 17.08 12.55
N LEU A 70 -11.36 18.27 12.17
CA LEU A 70 -10.11 18.86 12.64
C LEU A 70 -10.24 19.48 14.03
N VAL A 71 -9.29 19.15 14.93
CA VAL A 71 -9.18 19.75 16.26
C VAL A 71 -7.84 20.44 16.46
N GLY A 72 -7.88 21.59 17.14
CA GLY A 72 -6.68 22.33 17.51
C GLY A 72 -5.92 21.67 18.67
N ASN A 73 -4.60 21.89 18.71
CA ASN A 73 -3.79 21.48 19.86
C ASN A 73 -4.07 22.45 21.02
N ASN A 74 -4.82 22.01 22.03
CA ASN A 74 -5.16 22.81 23.19
C ASN A 74 -4.24 22.47 24.39
N LEU A 75 -3.58 23.49 24.95
CA LEU A 75 -2.62 23.34 26.06
C LEU A 75 -3.21 22.67 27.31
N GLY A 76 -4.55 22.63 27.43
CA GLY A 76 -5.27 22.02 28.55
C GLY A 76 -5.48 20.50 28.45
N GLY A 77 -5.10 19.84 27.35
CA GLY A 77 -5.12 18.39 27.21
C GLY A 77 -6.50 17.72 27.35
N ARG A 78 -7.59 18.50 27.21
CA ARG A 78 -8.97 18.01 27.27
C ARG A 78 -9.55 18.04 25.86
N TRP A 79 -9.69 16.85 25.29
CA TRP A 79 -10.51 16.59 24.12
C TRP A 79 -11.71 15.77 24.57
N ALA A 80 -12.90 16.15 24.11
CA ALA A 80 -14.13 15.42 24.41
C ALA A 80 -14.11 14.03 23.75
N ASP A 81 -13.53 13.94 22.56
CA ASP A 81 -13.49 12.75 21.72
C ASP A 81 -12.09 12.15 21.60
N SER A 82 -12.03 10.85 21.26
CA SER A 82 -10.78 10.17 20.94
C SER A 82 -10.25 10.58 19.57
N PHE A 83 -8.93 10.65 19.42
CA PHE A 83 -8.33 10.93 18.12
C PHE A 83 -8.46 9.74 17.17
N GLY A 84 -9.08 9.97 16.01
CA GLY A 84 -9.00 9.06 14.88
C GLY A 84 -7.65 9.16 14.15
N GLY A 85 -7.03 10.35 14.17
CA GLY A 85 -5.74 10.58 13.52
C GLY A 85 -4.88 11.63 14.21
N LEU A 86 -3.56 11.43 14.16
CA LEU A 86 -2.54 12.38 14.60
C LEU A 86 -1.55 12.61 13.45
N VAL A 87 -1.37 13.85 13.04
CA VAL A 87 -0.38 14.25 12.04
C VAL A 87 0.61 15.19 12.68
N PHE A 88 1.89 14.93 12.49
CA PHE A 88 2.97 15.78 12.97
C PHE A 88 3.85 16.24 11.81
N ASP A 89 3.90 17.54 11.59
CA ASP A 89 4.81 18.19 10.66
C ASP A 89 6.21 18.33 11.30
N ALA A 90 7.11 17.46 10.85
CA ALA A 90 8.52 17.44 11.25
C ALA A 90 9.43 18.17 10.26
N THR A 91 8.88 18.83 9.22
CA THR A 91 9.70 19.49 8.18
C THR A 91 10.52 20.67 8.73
N GLY A 92 10.08 21.29 9.84
CA GLY A 92 10.86 22.33 10.52
C GLY A 92 11.95 21.82 11.47
N ILE A 93 12.11 20.49 11.63
CA ILE A 93 13.20 19.92 12.42
C ILE A 93 14.48 19.90 11.58
N THR A 94 15.28 20.95 11.72
CA THR A 94 16.53 21.14 10.96
C THR A 94 17.79 20.69 11.71
N THR A 95 17.68 20.27 12.97
CA THR A 95 18.81 19.75 13.75
C THR A 95 18.38 18.58 14.63
N PRO A 96 19.30 17.66 15.02
CA PRO A 96 18.97 16.54 15.89
C PRO A 96 18.38 16.95 17.25
N ALA A 97 18.76 18.11 17.79
CA ALA A 97 18.20 18.63 19.04
C ALA A 97 16.69 18.91 18.93
N GLY A 98 16.21 19.27 17.74
CA GLY A 98 14.80 19.51 17.46
C GLY A 98 13.92 18.26 17.49
N LEU A 99 14.50 17.05 17.47
CA LEU A 99 13.75 15.78 17.58
C LEU A 99 12.94 15.68 18.89
N LYS A 100 13.28 16.49 19.91
CA LYS A 100 12.47 16.64 21.12
C LYS A 100 11.00 17.00 20.81
N ALA A 101 10.73 17.72 19.72
CA ALA A 101 9.37 18.08 19.32
C ALA A 101 8.46 16.85 19.08
N LEU A 102 9.01 15.72 18.65
CA LEU A 102 8.27 14.45 18.52
C LEU A 102 7.75 13.98 19.89
N HIS A 103 8.63 13.99 20.90
CA HIS A 103 8.26 13.62 22.26
C HIS A 103 7.20 14.58 22.82
N ASP A 104 7.42 15.88 22.68
CA ASP A 104 6.54 16.90 23.26
C ASP A 104 5.13 16.86 22.63
N PHE A 105 5.04 16.50 21.34
CA PHE A 105 3.76 16.31 20.65
C PHE A 105 3.08 14.99 20.97
N PHE A 106 3.75 13.84 20.80
CA PHE A 106 3.08 12.54 20.85
C PHE A 106 2.77 12.07 22.28
N THR A 107 3.69 12.26 23.23
CA THR A 107 3.55 11.77 24.61
C THR A 107 2.21 12.11 25.28
N PRO A 108 1.71 13.37 25.24
CA PRO A 108 0.42 13.70 25.85
C PRO A 108 -0.79 13.15 25.08
N LEU A 109 -0.65 12.81 23.79
CA LEU A 109 -1.77 12.47 22.90
C LEU A 109 -2.01 10.97 22.78
N LEU A 110 -0.96 10.14 22.86
CA LEU A 110 -1.02 8.70 22.54
C LEU A 110 -2.04 7.93 23.39
N ARG A 111 -2.28 8.34 24.64
CA ARG A 111 -3.29 7.70 25.51
C ARG A 111 -4.72 7.89 24.99
N ASN A 112 -4.98 8.98 24.26
CA ASN A 112 -6.29 9.31 23.70
C ASN A 112 -6.46 8.86 22.23
N LEU A 113 -5.47 8.17 21.65
CA LEU A 113 -5.58 7.62 20.29
C LEU A 113 -6.62 6.49 20.26
N GLY A 114 -7.62 6.63 19.40
CA GLY A 114 -8.73 5.69 19.25
C GLY A 114 -8.32 4.32 18.69
N ARG A 115 -9.30 3.42 18.59
CA ARG A 115 -9.12 2.12 17.92
C ARG A 115 -8.85 2.35 16.43
N CYS A 116 -7.92 1.60 15.87
CA CYS A 116 -7.50 1.78 14.48
C CYS A 116 -7.11 3.23 14.15
N GLY A 117 -6.54 3.95 15.13
CA GLY A 117 -6.05 5.31 14.93
C GLY A 117 -4.92 5.36 13.89
N ARG A 118 -4.72 6.53 13.30
CA ARG A 118 -3.69 6.75 12.27
C ARG A 118 -2.69 7.79 12.72
N ILE A 119 -1.40 7.49 12.60
CA ILE A 119 -0.35 8.46 12.82
C ILE A 119 0.40 8.71 11.50
N ALA A 120 0.63 9.97 11.16
CA ALA A 120 1.55 10.35 10.10
C ALA A 120 2.58 11.34 10.64
N VAL A 121 3.86 11.05 10.44
CA VAL A 121 4.94 12.03 10.59
C VAL A 121 5.35 12.49 9.20
N ILE A 122 5.40 13.80 8.96
CA ILE A 122 5.74 14.37 7.67
C ILE A 122 7.09 15.05 7.77
N GLY A 123 8.09 14.54 7.03
CA GLY A 123 9.44 15.09 6.99
C GLY A 123 9.80 15.65 5.62
N THR A 124 10.97 16.28 5.55
CA THR A 124 11.63 16.63 4.29
C THR A 124 12.47 15.45 3.83
N THR A 125 12.45 15.12 2.53
CA THR A 125 13.28 14.04 1.96
C THR A 125 14.75 14.21 2.39
N PRO A 126 15.34 13.27 3.17
CA PRO A 126 16.64 13.50 3.81
C PRO A 126 17.78 13.78 2.82
N ASP A 127 17.78 13.09 1.68
CA ASP A 127 18.82 13.26 0.65
C ASP A 127 18.68 14.56 -0.14
N GLN A 128 17.60 15.32 0.07
CA GLN A 128 17.35 16.62 -0.53
C GLN A 128 17.40 17.76 0.52
N ALA A 129 17.67 17.46 1.79
CA ALA A 129 17.69 18.44 2.88
C ALA A 129 18.76 19.53 2.66
N GLY A 130 18.49 20.74 3.18
CA GLY A 130 19.34 21.92 2.95
C GLY A 130 20.65 21.93 3.75
N SER A 131 20.78 21.06 4.76
CA SER A 131 21.98 20.94 5.58
C SER A 131 22.22 19.50 6.05
N VAL A 132 23.45 19.21 6.49
CA VAL A 132 23.83 17.91 7.06
C VAL A 132 23.02 17.61 8.33
N ASP A 133 22.86 18.61 9.20
CA ASP A 133 22.09 18.45 10.45
C ASP A 133 20.62 18.16 10.19
N GLU A 134 20.03 18.82 9.19
CA GLU A 134 18.64 18.57 8.78
C GLU A 134 18.54 17.16 8.19
N ARG A 135 19.44 16.76 7.30
CA ARG A 135 19.47 15.39 6.76
C ARG A 135 19.51 14.34 7.87
N ILE A 136 20.36 14.52 8.88
CA ILE A 136 20.46 13.62 10.03
C ILE A 136 19.14 13.58 10.79
N ALA A 137 18.56 14.75 11.11
CA ALA A 137 17.32 14.84 11.88
C ALA A 137 16.14 14.22 11.11
N GLN A 138 15.98 14.54 9.83
CA GLN A 138 14.94 13.98 8.98
C GLN A 138 15.09 12.47 8.83
N ARG A 139 16.31 11.96 8.60
CA ARG A 139 16.56 10.51 8.51
C ARG A 139 16.22 9.78 9.81
N ALA A 140 16.44 10.40 10.97
CA ALA A 140 16.15 9.82 12.29
C ALA A 140 14.65 9.58 12.52
N LEU A 141 13.77 10.27 11.80
CA LEU A 141 12.31 10.10 11.89
C LEU A 141 11.87 8.66 11.61
N GLU A 142 12.56 7.92 10.75
CA GLU A 142 12.21 6.53 10.46
C GLU A 142 12.43 5.61 11.67
N GLY A 143 13.51 5.83 12.43
CA GLY A 143 13.76 5.09 13.67
C GLY A 143 12.65 5.34 14.69
N PHE A 144 12.22 6.60 14.81
CA PHE A 144 11.11 6.99 15.67
C PHE A 144 9.80 6.34 15.24
N THR A 145 9.39 6.50 13.97
CA THR A 145 8.09 6.01 13.50
C THR A 145 8.00 4.49 13.52
N ARG A 146 9.06 3.78 13.13
CA ARG A 146 9.10 2.32 13.22
C ARG A 146 9.03 1.82 14.66
N SER A 147 9.66 2.51 15.60
CA SER A 147 9.59 2.13 17.02
C SER A 147 8.20 2.40 17.58
N LEU A 148 7.65 3.59 17.34
CA LEU A 148 6.31 3.96 17.81
C LEU A 148 5.25 2.98 17.28
N GLY A 149 5.33 2.54 16.02
CA GLY A 149 4.38 1.55 15.47
C GLY A 149 4.32 0.24 16.27
N LYS A 150 5.44 -0.18 16.87
CA LYS A 150 5.52 -1.37 17.72
C LYS A 150 4.99 -1.14 19.14
N GLU A 151 4.82 0.11 19.55
CA GLU A 151 4.25 0.51 20.84
C GLU A 151 2.75 0.82 20.75
N LEU A 152 2.25 1.11 19.55
CA LEU A 152 0.83 1.38 19.30
C LEU A 152 -0.04 0.17 19.66
N ARG A 153 -1.28 0.44 20.03
CA ARG A 153 -2.25 -0.55 20.50
C ARG A 153 -3.54 -0.46 19.69
N ARG A 154 -4.39 -1.48 19.82
CA ARG A 154 -5.77 -1.48 19.29
C ARG A 154 -5.83 -1.23 17.78
N GLY A 155 -4.90 -1.84 17.03
CA GLY A 155 -4.87 -1.79 15.57
C GLY A 155 -4.52 -0.43 14.97
N ALA A 156 -4.02 0.52 15.78
CA ALA A 156 -3.52 1.79 15.28
C ALA A 156 -2.21 1.59 14.48
N THR A 157 -2.00 2.43 13.48
CA THR A 157 -0.84 2.34 12.58
C THR A 157 -0.13 3.69 12.46
N ILE A 158 1.13 3.64 12.04
CA ILE A 158 1.94 4.82 11.78
C ILE A 158 2.63 4.76 10.42
N ALA A 159 2.74 5.93 9.79
CA ALA A 159 3.50 6.14 8.57
C ALA A 159 4.45 7.32 8.70
N LEU A 160 5.58 7.25 8.00
CA LEU A 160 6.45 8.38 7.71
C LEU A 160 6.25 8.80 6.27
N VAL A 161 6.04 10.08 6.02
CA VAL A 161 5.93 10.62 4.66
C VAL A 161 7.00 11.68 4.48
N TYR A 162 7.93 11.43 3.57
CA TYR A 162 8.88 12.45 3.13
C TYR A 162 8.33 13.20 1.94
N LEU A 163 8.33 14.52 2.04
CA LEU A 163 7.97 15.43 0.95
C LEU A 163 9.24 16.11 0.44
N SER A 164 9.40 16.18 -0.88
CA SER A 164 10.47 16.94 -1.50
C SER A 164 10.47 18.40 -1.01
N PRO A 165 11.63 19.00 -0.69
CA PRO A 165 11.71 20.42 -0.31
C PRO A 165 11.28 21.35 -1.45
N ASP A 166 11.36 20.88 -2.70
CA ASP A 166 10.96 21.64 -3.89
C ASP A 166 9.43 21.64 -4.11
N ALA A 167 8.67 20.86 -3.34
CA ALA A 167 7.21 20.90 -3.39
C ALA A 167 6.71 22.30 -3.01
N LYS A 168 5.79 22.85 -3.81
CA LYS A 168 5.23 24.18 -3.57
C LYS A 168 4.52 24.25 -2.20
N PRO A 169 4.38 25.45 -1.61
CA PRO A 169 3.78 25.61 -0.28
C PRO A 169 2.39 24.99 -0.11
N ALA A 170 1.57 24.90 -1.16
CA ALA A 170 0.26 24.26 -1.10
C ALA A 170 0.34 22.74 -0.84
N ALA A 171 1.49 22.11 -1.11
CA ALA A 171 1.77 20.69 -0.90
C ALA A 171 0.70 19.74 -1.48
N THR A 172 0.08 20.10 -2.61
CA THR A 172 -1.03 19.31 -3.19
C THR A 172 -0.61 17.88 -3.56
N GLY A 173 0.67 17.69 -3.92
CA GLY A 173 1.27 16.37 -4.16
C GLY A 173 1.16 15.38 -2.99
N LEU A 174 0.99 15.88 -1.77
CA LEU A 174 0.91 15.09 -0.54
C LEU A 174 -0.50 14.55 -0.25
N GLU A 175 -1.52 15.16 -0.84
CA GLU A 175 -2.91 14.97 -0.40
C GLU A 175 -3.40 13.53 -0.54
N SER A 176 -3.13 12.86 -1.67
CA SER A 176 -3.58 11.48 -1.89
C SER A 176 -2.93 10.50 -0.91
N THR A 177 -1.65 10.70 -0.58
CA THR A 177 -0.90 9.89 0.39
C THR A 177 -1.50 10.04 1.78
N LEU A 178 -1.81 11.25 2.20
CA LEU A 178 -2.39 11.47 3.53
C LEU A 178 -3.85 11.02 3.60
N ARG A 179 -4.66 11.20 2.57
CA ARG A 179 -6.01 10.62 2.53
C ARG A 179 -5.99 9.10 2.61
N PHE A 180 -5.02 8.45 1.95
CA PHE A 180 -4.82 7.00 2.08
C PHE A 180 -4.46 6.61 3.51
N ILE A 181 -3.42 7.22 4.09
CA ILE A 181 -2.94 6.92 5.45
C ILE A 181 -4.03 7.19 6.49
N LEU A 182 -4.68 8.36 6.41
CA LEU A 182 -5.76 8.81 7.30
C LEU A 182 -7.11 8.23 6.90
N SER A 183 -7.14 6.93 6.59
CA SER A 183 -8.39 6.23 6.29
C SER A 183 -8.35 4.77 6.74
N ALA A 184 -9.50 4.10 6.58
CA ALA A 184 -9.59 2.67 6.75
C ALA A 184 -8.97 1.87 5.58
N LYS A 185 -8.58 2.52 4.47
CA LYS A 185 -7.94 1.87 3.30
C LYS A 185 -6.51 1.41 3.61
N SER A 186 -5.79 2.11 4.49
CA SER A 186 -4.41 1.80 4.91
C SER A 186 -4.30 0.77 6.04
N ALA A 187 -5.35 0.00 6.33
CA ALA A 187 -5.49 -0.80 7.55
C ALA A 187 -4.32 -1.74 7.89
N TYR A 188 -3.60 -2.23 6.87
CA TYR A 188 -2.48 -3.15 7.02
C TYR A 188 -1.14 -2.59 6.52
N VAL A 189 -1.09 -1.28 6.29
CA VAL A 189 0.14 -0.53 6.01
C VAL A 189 0.58 0.16 7.29
N ASP A 190 1.68 -0.32 7.87
CA ASP A 190 2.15 0.13 9.17
C ASP A 190 3.67 0.14 9.25
N GLY A 191 4.23 1.18 9.86
CA GLY A 191 5.66 1.45 9.97
C GLY A 191 6.36 1.64 8.62
N GLN A 192 5.66 2.15 7.61
CA GLN A 192 6.19 2.34 6.25
C GLN A 192 6.63 3.78 6.00
N VAL A 193 7.49 3.94 4.99
CA VAL A 193 8.01 5.24 4.55
C VAL A 193 7.50 5.50 3.13
N PHE A 194 6.85 6.64 2.95
CA PHE A 194 6.38 7.12 1.64
C PHE A 194 7.25 8.29 1.21
N TYR A 195 7.62 8.33 -0.08
CA TYR A 195 8.33 9.44 -0.69
C TYR A 195 7.43 10.13 -1.72
N VAL A 196 7.15 11.41 -1.47
CA VAL A 196 6.36 12.28 -2.32
C VAL A 196 7.30 13.30 -2.96
N GLY A 197 7.28 13.37 -4.29
CA GLY A 197 8.08 14.31 -5.09
C GLY A 197 7.56 15.75 -5.04
N ALA A 198 8.08 16.57 -5.94
CA ALA A 198 7.80 18.01 -5.98
C ALA A 198 6.59 18.40 -6.86
N ALA A 199 6.00 17.45 -7.60
CA ALA A 199 4.90 17.73 -8.52
C ALA A 199 3.64 18.19 -7.76
N ASP A 200 2.96 19.18 -8.31
CA ASP A 200 1.60 19.52 -7.87
C ASP A 200 0.65 18.39 -8.30
N SER A 201 -0.41 18.19 -7.51
CA SER A 201 -1.50 17.28 -7.84
C SER A 201 -2.82 18.03 -7.96
N THR A 202 -3.73 17.47 -8.75
CA THR A 202 -5.14 17.89 -8.80
C THR A 202 -5.99 16.80 -8.16
N PRO A 203 -6.91 17.13 -7.23
CA PRO A 203 -7.86 16.17 -6.70
C PRO A 203 -8.67 15.48 -7.82
N PRO A 204 -9.07 14.21 -7.66
CA PRO A 204 -10.11 13.64 -8.51
C PRO A 204 -11.41 14.44 -8.37
N ALA A 205 -12.33 14.27 -9.32
CA ALA A 205 -13.65 14.88 -9.22
C ALA A 205 -14.42 14.41 -7.97
N ASP A 206 -14.17 13.17 -7.54
CA ASP A 206 -14.73 12.55 -6.35
C ASP A 206 -13.66 11.68 -5.67
N TRP A 207 -13.36 11.94 -4.39
CA TRP A 207 -12.38 11.16 -3.61
C TRP A 207 -12.87 9.76 -3.24
N ASP A 208 -14.18 9.51 -3.27
CA ASP A 208 -14.77 8.19 -3.08
C ASP A 208 -14.77 7.36 -4.38
N LYS A 209 -14.67 8.03 -5.53
CA LYS A 209 -14.48 7.41 -6.86
C LYS A 209 -13.26 7.99 -7.59
N PRO A 210 -12.05 7.82 -7.04
CA PRO A 210 -10.86 8.50 -7.55
C PRO A 210 -10.44 8.02 -8.95
N LEU A 211 -10.91 6.86 -9.40
CA LEU A 211 -10.56 6.24 -10.68
C LEU A 211 -11.67 6.32 -11.72
N ASP A 212 -12.65 7.21 -11.53
CA ASP A 212 -13.75 7.36 -12.48
C ASP A 212 -13.24 7.63 -13.90
N GLY A 213 -13.82 6.89 -14.85
CA GLY A 213 -13.44 6.93 -16.27
C GLY A 213 -12.12 6.22 -16.63
N LYS A 214 -11.30 5.79 -15.66
CA LYS A 214 -10.00 5.16 -15.90
C LYS A 214 -10.13 3.73 -16.42
N VAL A 215 -9.15 3.29 -17.21
CA VAL A 215 -9.02 1.91 -17.70
C VAL A 215 -7.86 1.21 -17.01
N ALA A 216 -8.12 0.09 -16.35
CA ALA A 216 -7.13 -0.66 -15.59
C ALA A 216 -6.94 -2.09 -16.11
N VAL A 217 -5.72 -2.44 -16.50
CA VAL A 217 -5.32 -3.81 -16.83
C VAL A 217 -4.75 -4.48 -15.59
N VAL A 218 -5.34 -5.61 -15.17
CA VAL A 218 -4.90 -6.36 -13.99
C VAL A 218 -4.52 -7.78 -14.40
N THR A 219 -3.26 -8.16 -14.24
CA THR A 219 -2.79 -9.51 -14.56
C THR A 219 -2.95 -10.47 -13.38
N GLY A 220 -3.20 -11.75 -13.65
CA GLY A 220 -3.48 -12.75 -12.62
C GLY A 220 -4.79 -12.47 -11.87
N ALA A 221 -5.81 -11.99 -12.60
CA ALA A 221 -7.04 -11.46 -12.03
C ALA A 221 -8.12 -12.51 -11.78
N ALA A 222 -7.94 -13.78 -12.12
CA ALA A 222 -9.01 -14.77 -12.00
C ALA A 222 -9.41 -15.10 -10.55
N ARG A 223 -8.52 -14.83 -9.57
CA ARG A 223 -8.75 -15.15 -8.15
C ARG A 223 -7.83 -14.38 -7.20
N GLY A 224 -8.09 -14.54 -5.90
CA GLY A 224 -7.18 -14.10 -4.84
C GLY A 224 -6.95 -12.59 -4.83
N ILE A 225 -5.68 -12.18 -4.72
CA ILE A 225 -5.30 -10.77 -4.66
C ILE A 225 -5.67 -10.06 -5.97
N GLY A 226 -5.40 -10.65 -7.14
CA GLY A 226 -5.72 -10.04 -8.43
C GLY A 226 -7.21 -9.78 -8.63
N ALA A 227 -8.07 -10.74 -8.27
CA ALA A 227 -9.52 -10.53 -8.30
C ALA A 227 -9.96 -9.42 -7.33
N THR A 228 -9.35 -9.35 -6.15
CA THR A 228 -9.67 -8.29 -5.17
C THR A 228 -9.17 -6.91 -5.64
N ILE A 229 -8.04 -6.85 -6.33
CA ILE A 229 -7.56 -5.63 -7.00
C ILE A 229 -8.59 -5.17 -8.04
N ALA A 230 -9.07 -6.08 -8.90
CA ALA A 230 -10.12 -5.75 -9.87
C ALA A 230 -11.38 -5.19 -9.19
N GLU A 231 -11.82 -5.81 -8.08
CA GLU A 231 -12.99 -5.35 -7.31
C GLU A 231 -12.80 -3.95 -6.72
N VAL A 232 -11.63 -3.66 -6.15
CA VAL A 232 -11.34 -2.35 -5.54
C VAL A 232 -11.19 -1.26 -6.60
N LEU A 233 -10.48 -1.54 -7.71
CA LEU A 233 -10.33 -0.55 -8.79
C LEU A 233 -11.68 -0.23 -9.43
N ALA A 234 -12.55 -1.23 -9.63
CA ALA A 234 -13.90 -1.00 -10.13
C ALA A 234 -14.80 -0.27 -9.12
N ARG A 235 -14.70 -0.58 -7.82
CA ARG A 235 -15.37 0.19 -6.76
C ARG A 235 -15.01 1.67 -6.82
N ASP A 236 -13.73 1.96 -7.07
CA ASP A 236 -13.20 3.32 -7.17
C ASP A 236 -13.46 3.98 -8.53
N GLY A 237 -14.16 3.31 -9.48
CA GLY A 237 -14.67 3.88 -10.73
C GLY A 237 -13.98 3.40 -12.01
N ALA A 238 -12.97 2.54 -11.93
CA ALA A 238 -12.24 2.08 -13.10
C ALA A 238 -13.00 1.02 -13.92
N ARG A 239 -12.82 1.05 -15.24
CA ARG A 239 -13.15 -0.04 -16.16
C ARG A 239 -12.00 -1.04 -16.18
N VAL A 240 -12.25 -2.27 -15.73
CA VAL A 240 -11.18 -3.27 -15.54
C VAL A 240 -11.10 -4.25 -16.71
N VAL A 241 -9.89 -4.41 -17.25
CA VAL A 241 -9.49 -5.54 -18.11
C VAL A 241 -8.82 -6.59 -17.22
N ALA A 242 -9.55 -7.66 -16.93
CA ALA A 242 -9.06 -8.76 -16.11
C ALA A 242 -8.31 -9.75 -17.00
N VAL A 243 -7.02 -9.97 -16.72
CA VAL A 243 -6.14 -10.84 -17.51
C VAL A 243 -5.70 -12.05 -16.69
N ASP A 244 -5.85 -13.25 -17.23
CA ASP A 244 -5.31 -14.49 -16.65
C ASP A 244 -5.16 -15.57 -17.73
N VAL A 245 -4.58 -16.71 -17.39
CA VAL A 245 -4.35 -17.80 -18.35
C VAL A 245 -5.63 -18.56 -18.71
N GLU A 246 -5.67 -19.19 -19.88
CA GLU A 246 -6.82 -19.96 -20.39
C GLU A 246 -7.37 -21.01 -19.38
N PRO A 247 -6.54 -21.77 -18.64
CA PRO A 247 -7.06 -22.69 -17.61
C PRO A 247 -7.85 -22.03 -16.47
N ALA A 248 -7.76 -20.70 -16.33
CA ALA A 248 -8.48 -19.93 -15.33
C ALA A 248 -9.65 -19.11 -15.94
N ALA A 249 -10.00 -19.35 -17.21
CA ALA A 249 -10.99 -18.56 -17.96
C ALA A 249 -12.35 -18.44 -17.27
N GLU A 250 -12.86 -19.52 -16.67
CA GLU A 250 -14.16 -19.51 -15.97
C GLU A 250 -14.14 -18.56 -14.76
N ALA A 251 -13.12 -18.66 -13.92
CA ALA A 251 -12.95 -17.79 -12.75
C ALA A 251 -12.65 -16.34 -13.16
N LEU A 252 -11.93 -16.16 -14.27
CA LEU A 252 -11.67 -14.85 -14.88
C LEU A 252 -12.96 -14.19 -15.36
N ALA A 253 -13.81 -14.92 -16.09
CA ALA A 253 -15.11 -14.44 -16.55
C ALA A 253 -16.02 -14.06 -15.38
N ALA A 254 -16.01 -14.86 -14.30
CA ALA A 254 -16.75 -14.53 -13.07
C ALA A 254 -16.25 -13.23 -12.44
N THR A 255 -14.93 -13.02 -12.38
CA THR A 255 -14.35 -11.78 -11.86
C THR A 255 -14.71 -10.59 -12.74
N ALA A 256 -14.52 -10.69 -14.06
CA ALA A 256 -14.85 -9.63 -15.01
C ALA A 256 -16.33 -9.24 -14.94
N SER A 257 -17.23 -10.24 -14.90
CA SER A 257 -18.67 -10.02 -14.75
C SER A 257 -19.01 -9.32 -13.44
N LYS A 258 -18.43 -9.76 -12.31
CA LYS A 258 -18.66 -9.16 -10.98
C LYS A 258 -18.28 -7.68 -10.93
N VAL A 259 -17.22 -7.28 -11.63
CA VAL A 259 -16.72 -5.90 -11.63
C VAL A 259 -17.25 -5.06 -12.80
N GLY A 260 -18.09 -5.63 -13.67
CA GLY A 260 -18.57 -4.96 -14.89
C GLY A 260 -17.44 -4.65 -15.89
N GLY A 261 -16.36 -5.45 -15.87
CA GLY A 261 -15.20 -5.33 -16.73
C GLY A 261 -15.22 -6.33 -17.89
N THR A 262 -14.07 -6.48 -18.54
CA THR A 262 -13.86 -7.45 -19.64
C THR A 262 -12.78 -8.45 -19.28
N ALA A 263 -12.96 -9.72 -19.66
CA ALA A 263 -11.96 -10.76 -19.49
C ALA A 263 -11.07 -10.87 -20.74
N LEU A 264 -9.77 -11.08 -20.56
CA LEU A 264 -8.81 -11.39 -21.61
C LEU A 264 -7.99 -12.61 -21.16
N THR A 265 -8.18 -13.75 -21.83
CA THR A 265 -7.37 -14.94 -21.57
C THR A 265 -6.03 -14.82 -22.30
N LEU A 266 -4.94 -14.80 -21.54
CA LEU A 266 -3.60 -14.53 -22.06
C LEU A 266 -2.52 -15.08 -21.13
N ASP A 267 -1.51 -15.74 -21.70
CA ASP A 267 -0.22 -15.96 -21.04
C ASP A 267 0.63 -14.69 -21.17
N VAL A 268 0.90 -14.05 -20.02
CA VAL A 268 1.69 -12.81 -19.97
C VAL A 268 3.14 -12.97 -20.41
N THR A 269 3.65 -14.20 -20.50
CA THR A 269 5.01 -14.48 -20.98
C THR A 269 5.10 -14.67 -22.50
N ALA A 270 3.96 -14.77 -23.18
CA ALA A 270 3.92 -14.96 -24.62
C ALA A 270 4.50 -13.73 -25.36
N ASP A 271 5.14 -13.97 -26.50
CA ASP A 271 5.73 -12.89 -27.29
C ASP A 271 4.68 -11.87 -27.77
N ASP A 272 3.46 -12.33 -28.05
CA ASP A 272 2.34 -11.50 -28.53
C ASP A 272 1.49 -10.91 -27.40
N ALA A 273 1.90 -11.02 -26.13
CA ALA A 273 1.10 -10.55 -25.00
C ALA A 273 0.81 -9.04 -25.02
N VAL A 274 1.81 -8.23 -25.39
CA VAL A 274 1.63 -6.77 -25.54
C VAL A 274 0.65 -6.46 -26.67
N ASP A 275 0.75 -7.18 -27.79
CA ASP A 275 -0.10 -6.95 -28.96
C ASP A 275 -1.56 -7.31 -28.65
N LYS A 276 -1.80 -8.44 -28.00
CA LYS A 276 -3.15 -8.88 -27.58
C LYS A 276 -3.79 -7.93 -26.57
N ILE A 277 -3.04 -7.44 -25.59
CA ILE A 277 -3.57 -6.42 -24.65
C ILE A 277 -3.91 -5.15 -25.41
N THR A 278 -3.04 -4.71 -26.33
CA THR A 278 -3.27 -3.50 -27.13
C THR A 278 -4.50 -3.65 -28.03
N GLU A 279 -4.69 -4.81 -28.66
CA GLU A 279 -5.87 -5.12 -29.46
C GLU A 279 -7.16 -5.09 -28.63
N HIS A 280 -7.16 -5.76 -27.49
CA HIS A 280 -8.29 -5.72 -26.56
C HIS A 280 -8.64 -4.30 -26.12
N LEU A 281 -7.63 -3.47 -25.84
CA LEU A 281 -7.82 -2.05 -25.51
C LEU A 281 -8.42 -1.27 -26.69
N ARG A 282 -8.01 -1.54 -27.94
CA ARG A 282 -8.60 -0.89 -29.12
C ARG A 282 -10.07 -1.24 -29.29
N GLU A 283 -10.42 -2.50 -29.11
CA GLU A 283 -11.78 -3.00 -29.29
C GLU A 283 -12.76 -2.50 -28.22
N HIS A 284 -12.31 -2.42 -26.96
CA HIS A 284 -13.21 -2.17 -25.84
C HIS A 284 -13.03 -0.81 -25.15
N HIS A 285 -11.88 -0.16 -25.32
CA HIS A 285 -11.46 0.96 -24.47
C HIS A 285 -10.82 2.13 -25.22
N GLY A 286 -10.96 2.19 -26.55
CA GLY A 286 -10.43 3.30 -27.35
C GLY A 286 -8.90 3.29 -27.49
N GLY A 287 -8.27 2.14 -27.27
CA GLY A 287 -6.85 1.91 -27.52
C GLY A 287 -5.89 2.39 -26.42
N LYS A 288 -6.40 2.75 -25.24
CA LYS A 288 -5.60 3.28 -24.13
C LYS A 288 -5.92 2.57 -22.82
N ALA A 289 -4.89 2.41 -21.98
CA ALA A 289 -5.00 2.07 -20.58
C ALA A 289 -4.40 3.20 -19.73
N ASP A 290 -5.02 3.49 -18.60
CA ASP A 290 -4.49 4.41 -17.61
C ASP A 290 -3.63 3.68 -16.57
N ILE A 291 -3.97 2.42 -16.25
CA ILE A 291 -3.38 1.68 -15.15
C ILE A 291 -2.96 0.28 -15.62
N LEU A 292 -1.73 -0.13 -15.30
CA LEU A 292 -1.24 -1.50 -15.41
C LEU A 292 -0.87 -2.04 -14.03
N VAL A 293 -1.46 -3.17 -13.64
CA VAL A 293 -1.11 -3.88 -12.42
C VAL A 293 -0.48 -5.23 -12.76
N ASN A 294 0.83 -5.32 -12.57
CA ASN A 294 1.62 -6.54 -12.75
C ASN A 294 1.51 -7.43 -11.50
N ASN A 295 0.34 -8.05 -11.32
CA ASN A 295 0.02 -8.92 -10.19
C ASN A 295 0.25 -10.42 -10.47
N ALA A 296 0.19 -10.86 -11.74
CA ALA A 296 0.48 -12.25 -12.09
C ALA A 296 1.83 -12.70 -11.51
N GLY A 297 1.83 -13.88 -10.92
CA GLY A 297 3.03 -14.42 -10.29
C GLY A 297 2.86 -15.87 -9.86
N ILE A 298 3.95 -16.62 -9.94
CA ILE A 298 4.00 -18.01 -9.50
C ILE A 298 5.14 -18.23 -8.52
N THR A 299 5.02 -19.31 -7.75
CA THR A 299 6.09 -19.85 -6.91
C THR A 299 6.43 -21.26 -7.37
N ARG A 300 7.72 -21.60 -7.32
CA ARG A 300 8.25 -22.95 -7.57
C ARG A 300 9.35 -23.20 -6.55
N ASP A 301 8.91 -23.35 -5.30
CA ASP A 301 9.80 -23.39 -4.15
C ASP A 301 10.66 -24.66 -4.15
N LYS A 302 11.97 -24.46 -4.04
CA LYS A 302 12.97 -25.52 -3.94
C LYS A 302 14.26 -24.94 -3.36
N LEU A 303 14.99 -25.73 -2.57
CA LEU A 303 16.35 -25.35 -2.20
C LEU A 303 17.20 -25.26 -3.47
N LEU A 304 18.08 -24.25 -3.56
CA LEU A 304 18.89 -24.00 -4.76
C LEU A 304 19.71 -25.23 -5.19
N ALA A 305 20.25 -25.98 -4.23
CA ALA A 305 20.98 -27.23 -4.48
C ALA A 305 20.16 -28.32 -5.18
N ASN A 306 18.83 -28.20 -5.18
CA ASN A 306 17.88 -29.13 -5.79
C ASN A 306 16.98 -28.44 -6.83
N MET A 307 17.31 -27.21 -7.24
CA MET A 307 16.56 -26.44 -8.23
C MET A 307 16.90 -26.94 -9.63
N ASP A 308 15.90 -27.14 -10.47
CA ASP A 308 16.08 -27.39 -11.90
C ASP A 308 15.73 -26.14 -12.73
N ASP A 309 16.24 -26.10 -13.96
CA ASP A 309 16.12 -24.96 -14.86
C ASP A 309 14.65 -24.59 -15.10
N ALA A 310 13.78 -25.59 -15.30
CA ALA A 310 12.35 -25.36 -15.53
C ALA A 310 11.66 -24.62 -14.36
N ARG A 311 12.03 -24.89 -13.11
CA ARG A 311 11.49 -24.15 -11.95
C ARG A 311 12.10 -22.77 -11.79
N TRP A 312 13.37 -22.60 -12.16
CA TRP A 312 14.03 -21.31 -12.15
C TRP A 312 13.43 -20.40 -13.23
N ASP A 313 13.52 -20.81 -14.49
CA ASP A 313 13.15 -20.03 -15.66
C ASP A 313 11.68 -19.63 -15.65
N ALA A 314 10.77 -20.56 -15.29
CA ALA A 314 9.34 -20.24 -15.23
C ALA A 314 9.04 -19.10 -14.24
N VAL A 315 9.72 -19.09 -13.09
CA VAL A 315 9.53 -18.03 -12.07
C VAL A 315 10.09 -16.72 -12.58
N ILE A 316 11.29 -16.71 -13.19
CA ILE A 316 11.89 -15.50 -13.79
C ILE A 316 11.00 -14.93 -14.90
N ALA A 317 10.52 -15.79 -15.80
CA ALA A 317 9.70 -15.40 -16.94
C ALA A 317 8.40 -14.72 -16.51
N VAL A 318 7.62 -15.37 -15.63
CA VAL A 318 6.31 -14.86 -15.19
C VAL A 318 6.45 -13.64 -14.27
N ASN A 319 7.37 -13.68 -13.31
CA ASN A 319 7.37 -12.71 -12.22
C ASN A 319 8.21 -11.46 -12.49
N LEU A 320 9.10 -11.49 -13.50
CA LEU A 320 10.02 -10.38 -13.79
C LEU A 320 10.05 -10.00 -15.27
N LEU A 321 10.36 -10.95 -16.16
CA LEU A 321 10.50 -10.64 -17.60
C LEU A 321 9.18 -10.19 -18.22
N ALA A 322 8.07 -10.88 -17.92
CA ALA A 322 6.75 -10.49 -18.39
C ALA A 322 6.34 -9.08 -17.90
N PRO A 323 6.38 -8.75 -16.58
CA PRO A 323 6.14 -7.40 -16.11
C PRO A 323 6.99 -6.31 -16.78
N GLN A 324 8.28 -6.58 -17.00
CA GLN A 324 9.17 -5.68 -17.72
C GLN A 324 8.68 -5.47 -19.17
N ARG A 325 8.47 -6.55 -19.92
CA ARG A 325 8.02 -6.51 -21.32
C ARG A 325 6.66 -5.82 -21.47
N LEU A 326 5.72 -6.12 -20.58
CA LEU A 326 4.39 -5.48 -20.60
C LEU A 326 4.49 -3.98 -20.34
N THR A 327 5.30 -3.58 -19.35
CA THR A 327 5.48 -2.16 -19.00
C THR A 327 6.15 -1.40 -20.14
N GLU A 328 7.30 -1.87 -20.62
CA GLU A 328 8.04 -1.24 -21.71
C GLU A 328 7.25 -1.25 -23.02
N GLY A 329 6.58 -2.37 -23.34
CA GLY A 329 5.82 -2.52 -24.57
C GLY A 329 4.57 -1.65 -24.64
N LEU A 330 3.76 -1.62 -23.57
CA LEU A 330 2.53 -0.82 -23.52
C LEU A 330 2.82 0.68 -23.42
N VAL A 331 3.93 1.08 -22.79
CA VAL A 331 4.37 2.49 -22.82
C VAL A 331 5.00 2.83 -24.17
N GLY A 332 5.83 1.94 -24.73
CA GLY A 332 6.54 2.15 -25.98
C GLY A 332 5.62 2.27 -27.19
N ASN A 333 4.54 1.49 -27.25
CA ASN A 333 3.51 1.60 -28.29
C ASN A 333 2.44 2.68 -27.99
N GLY A 334 2.54 3.36 -26.85
CA GLY A 334 1.66 4.44 -26.43
C GLY A 334 0.30 3.99 -25.90
N SER A 335 0.07 2.71 -25.62
CA SER A 335 -1.17 2.25 -24.95
C SER A 335 -1.30 2.85 -23.56
N ILE A 336 -0.18 3.03 -22.85
CA ILE A 336 -0.09 3.79 -21.61
C ILE A 336 0.70 5.07 -21.88
N GLY A 337 0.09 6.22 -21.59
CA GLY A 337 0.65 7.54 -21.86
C GLY A 337 0.59 8.46 -20.64
N GLU A 338 0.58 9.77 -20.87
CA GLU A 338 0.51 10.79 -19.81
C GLU A 338 -0.63 10.52 -18.81
N GLY A 339 -0.31 10.63 -17.52
CA GLY A 339 -1.24 10.28 -16.44
C GLY A 339 -1.29 8.78 -16.14
N GLY A 340 -0.50 7.95 -16.82
CA GLY A 340 -0.44 6.51 -16.63
C GLY A 340 0.13 6.09 -15.27
N ARG A 341 -0.24 4.90 -14.82
CA ARG A 341 0.16 4.30 -13.54
C ARG A 341 0.56 2.85 -13.73
N VAL A 342 1.75 2.48 -13.29
CA VAL A 342 2.24 1.09 -13.29
C VAL A 342 2.45 0.65 -11.85
N ILE A 343 1.84 -0.47 -11.46
CA ILE A 343 1.96 -1.02 -10.12
C ILE A 343 2.47 -2.47 -10.20
N GLY A 344 3.65 -2.71 -9.64
CA GLY A 344 4.27 -4.03 -9.55
C GLY A 344 4.02 -4.72 -8.22
N LEU A 345 3.79 -6.04 -8.24
CA LEU A 345 3.69 -6.83 -7.02
C LEU A 345 5.04 -7.47 -6.69
N SER A 346 5.77 -6.86 -5.76
CA SER A 346 6.94 -7.42 -5.08
C SER A 346 6.51 -8.38 -3.96
N SER A 347 7.33 -8.57 -2.91
CA SER A 347 7.05 -9.42 -1.75
C SER A 347 8.05 -9.14 -0.63
N MET A 348 7.66 -9.42 0.62
CA MET A 348 8.59 -9.53 1.74
C MET A 348 9.77 -10.47 1.47
N ALA A 349 9.58 -11.54 0.68
CA ALA A 349 10.67 -12.43 0.28
C ALA A 349 11.68 -11.75 -0.66
N GLY A 350 11.26 -10.76 -1.45
CA GLY A 350 12.17 -9.97 -2.28
C GLY A 350 13.04 -9.01 -1.47
N ILE A 351 12.57 -8.58 -0.30
CA ILE A 351 13.29 -7.66 0.58
C ILE A 351 14.23 -8.42 1.52
N ALA A 352 13.72 -9.46 2.18
CA ALA A 352 14.44 -10.14 3.27
C ALA A 352 14.97 -11.53 2.90
N GLY A 353 14.67 -12.02 1.69
CA GLY A 353 14.91 -13.41 1.32
C GLY A 353 13.95 -14.39 2.00
N ASN A 354 13.91 -15.62 1.50
CA ASN A 354 13.21 -16.73 2.16
C ASN A 354 13.81 -18.08 1.76
N ARG A 355 13.83 -19.04 2.69
CA ARG A 355 14.41 -20.37 2.46
C ARG A 355 13.62 -21.11 1.38
N GLY A 356 14.31 -21.61 0.36
CA GLY A 356 13.70 -22.35 -0.76
C GLY A 356 13.09 -21.45 -1.83
N GLN A 357 13.32 -20.14 -1.76
CA GLN A 357 12.74 -19.16 -2.68
C GLN A 357 13.81 -18.30 -3.35
N THR A 358 14.99 -18.86 -3.68
CA THR A 358 16.06 -18.10 -4.35
C THR A 358 15.61 -17.55 -5.71
N ASN A 359 14.89 -18.35 -6.50
CA ASN A 359 14.25 -17.92 -7.74
C ASN A 359 13.20 -16.81 -7.47
N TYR A 360 12.25 -17.07 -6.58
CA TYR A 360 11.14 -16.15 -6.30
C TYR A 360 11.62 -14.82 -5.70
N ALA A 361 12.47 -14.86 -4.68
CA ALA A 361 13.06 -13.67 -4.06
C ALA A 361 13.84 -12.83 -5.08
N ALA A 362 14.62 -13.47 -5.98
CA ALA A 362 15.31 -12.76 -7.06
C ALA A 362 14.34 -11.97 -7.95
N THR A 363 13.20 -12.57 -8.33
CA THR A 363 12.19 -11.85 -9.15
C THR A 363 11.50 -10.72 -8.40
N LYS A 364 11.21 -10.91 -7.11
CA LYS A 364 10.51 -9.89 -6.31
C LYS A 364 11.43 -8.74 -5.89
N ALA A 365 12.73 -9.00 -5.71
CA ALA A 365 13.76 -7.97 -5.68
C ALA A 365 13.89 -7.26 -7.04
N GLY A 366 13.88 -8.03 -8.14
CA GLY A 366 13.89 -7.49 -9.50
C GLY A 366 12.71 -6.56 -9.80
N MET A 367 11.52 -6.81 -9.23
CA MET A 367 10.36 -5.90 -9.34
C MET A 367 10.60 -4.54 -8.64
N ILE A 368 11.35 -4.54 -7.53
CA ILE A 368 11.80 -3.30 -6.87
C ILE A 368 12.79 -2.60 -7.80
N GLY A 369 13.77 -3.32 -8.34
CA GLY A 369 14.71 -2.79 -9.31
C GLY A 369 14.05 -2.22 -10.57
N LEU A 370 13.00 -2.87 -11.09
CA LEU A 370 12.21 -2.38 -12.23
C LEU A 370 11.52 -1.05 -11.88
N THR A 371 10.97 -0.95 -10.66
CA THR A 371 10.33 0.25 -10.15
C THR A 371 11.32 1.40 -10.03
N ASP A 372 12.48 1.14 -9.41
CA ASP A 372 13.52 2.15 -9.19
C ASP A 372 14.15 2.60 -10.51
N ALA A 373 14.41 1.66 -11.43
CA ALA A 373 15.09 1.94 -12.69
C ALA A 373 14.19 2.67 -13.70
N LEU A 374 12.89 2.34 -13.77
CA LEU A 374 11.99 2.96 -14.74
C LEU A 374 11.35 4.25 -14.23
N ALA A 375 11.32 4.51 -12.92
CA ALA A 375 10.66 5.71 -12.37
C ALA A 375 11.16 7.04 -13.00
N PRO A 376 12.47 7.29 -13.15
CA PRO A 376 12.95 8.52 -13.80
C PRO A 376 12.52 8.63 -15.27
N ALA A 377 12.68 7.55 -16.05
CA ALA A 377 12.35 7.56 -17.48
C ALA A 377 10.85 7.64 -17.77
N LEU A 378 10.02 7.10 -16.87
CA LEU A 378 8.56 7.21 -16.95
C LEU A 378 8.04 8.57 -16.48
N ALA A 379 8.74 9.24 -15.56
CA ALA A 379 8.41 10.58 -15.11
C ALA A 379 8.43 11.59 -16.28
N ASP A 380 9.39 11.48 -17.20
CA ASP A 380 9.46 12.30 -18.43
C ASP A 380 8.22 12.15 -19.34
N LYS A 381 7.46 11.06 -19.18
CA LYS A 381 6.23 10.77 -19.92
C LYS A 381 4.96 11.05 -19.09
N GLY A 382 5.09 11.63 -17.89
CA GLY A 382 3.97 11.84 -16.97
C GLY A 382 3.37 10.54 -16.41
N ILE A 383 4.17 9.46 -16.36
CA ILE A 383 3.77 8.13 -15.86
C ILE A 383 4.47 7.87 -14.54
N THR A 384 3.76 7.28 -13.58
CA THR A 384 4.37 6.79 -12.34
C THR A 384 4.48 5.27 -12.34
N ILE A 385 5.52 4.76 -11.68
CA ILE A 385 5.68 3.33 -11.40
C ILE A 385 5.98 3.15 -9.91
N ASN A 386 5.27 2.21 -9.27
CA ASN A 386 5.46 1.89 -7.85
C ASN A 386 5.33 0.38 -7.63
N ALA A 387 5.84 -0.11 -6.51
CA ALA A 387 5.69 -1.50 -6.11
C ALA A 387 5.02 -1.65 -4.75
N ILE A 388 4.32 -2.76 -4.59
CA ILE A 388 3.78 -3.20 -3.31
C ILE A 388 4.47 -4.50 -2.92
N ALA A 389 4.92 -4.60 -1.67
CA ALA A 389 5.53 -5.80 -1.12
C ALA A 389 4.62 -6.41 -0.03
N PRO A 390 3.68 -7.30 -0.40
CA PRO A 390 2.81 -7.93 0.59
C PRO A 390 3.61 -8.77 1.60
N GLY A 391 3.17 -8.71 2.85
CA GLY A 391 3.58 -9.62 3.92
C GLY A 391 2.73 -10.88 3.96
N PHE A 392 2.41 -11.34 5.17
CA PHE A 392 1.48 -12.46 5.33
C PHE A 392 0.04 -12.00 5.06
N ILE A 393 -0.54 -12.48 3.96
CA ILE A 393 -1.92 -12.20 3.54
C ILE A 393 -2.72 -13.51 3.52
N GLU A 394 -3.91 -13.51 4.12
CA GLU A 394 -4.83 -14.65 4.11
C GLU A 394 -5.34 -14.90 2.69
N THR A 395 -4.92 -16.01 2.10
CA THR A 395 -5.28 -16.44 0.74
C THR A 395 -5.39 -17.97 0.70
N ALA A 396 -5.91 -18.51 -0.40
CA ALA A 396 -5.85 -19.96 -0.64
C ALA A 396 -4.40 -20.51 -0.64
N MET A 397 -3.42 -19.69 -1.06
CA MET A 397 -2.00 -20.08 -1.06
C MET A 397 -1.43 -20.18 0.36
N THR A 398 -1.68 -19.18 1.21
CA THR A 398 -1.21 -19.23 2.61
C THR A 398 -1.96 -20.27 3.44
N ALA A 399 -3.18 -20.62 3.06
CA ALA A 399 -3.93 -21.72 3.68
C ALA A 399 -3.24 -23.09 3.52
N ALA A 400 -2.42 -23.29 2.47
CA ALA A 400 -1.67 -24.53 2.26
C ALA A 400 -0.38 -24.65 3.11
N ILE A 401 0.05 -23.56 3.78
CA ILE A 401 1.22 -23.57 4.66
C ILE A 401 0.91 -24.41 5.92
N PRO A 402 1.85 -25.25 6.41
CA PRO A 402 1.68 -25.98 7.65
C PRO A 402 1.26 -25.08 8.82
N LEU A 403 0.29 -25.55 9.62
CA LEU A 403 -0.43 -24.73 10.61
C LEU A 403 0.49 -23.95 11.56
N ALA A 404 1.53 -24.59 12.11
CA ALA A 404 2.45 -23.95 13.04
C ALA A 404 3.23 -22.79 12.38
N THR A 405 3.85 -23.03 11.23
CA THR A 405 4.58 -22.00 10.46
C THR A 405 3.64 -20.88 10.01
N ARG A 406 2.41 -21.23 9.62
CA ARG A 406 1.39 -20.28 9.22
C ARG A 406 0.99 -19.34 10.37
N GLU A 407 0.77 -19.89 11.56
CA GLU A 407 0.38 -19.10 12.73
C GLU A 407 1.51 -18.19 13.20
N VAL A 408 2.77 -18.65 13.13
CA VAL A 408 3.93 -17.79 13.39
C VAL A 408 3.96 -16.62 12.41
N GLY A 409 3.90 -16.87 11.10
CA GLY A 409 3.89 -15.81 10.08
C GLY A 409 2.72 -14.83 10.24
N ARG A 410 1.54 -15.33 10.65
CA ARG A 410 0.35 -14.53 10.93
C ARG A 410 0.52 -13.58 12.12
N ARG A 411 1.33 -13.93 13.13
CA ARG A 411 1.45 -13.17 14.38
C ARG A 411 2.72 -12.33 14.50
N LEU A 412 3.76 -12.58 13.70
CA LEU A 412 5.03 -11.82 13.76
C LEU A 412 4.96 -10.46 13.04
N ASN A 413 3.99 -9.63 13.45
CA ASN A 413 3.79 -8.25 13.01
C ASN A 413 3.09 -7.44 14.11
N SER A 414 3.17 -6.11 14.07
CA SER A 414 2.64 -5.23 15.12
C SER A 414 1.11 -5.27 15.27
N LEU A 415 0.40 -5.73 14.23
CA LEU A 415 -1.06 -5.88 14.23
C LEU A 415 -1.54 -7.28 14.68
N PHE A 416 -0.59 -8.18 14.98
CA PHE A 416 -0.80 -9.54 15.48
C PHE A 416 -1.83 -10.36 14.70
N GLN A 417 -2.00 -10.13 13.40
CA GLN A 417 -2.91 -10.88 12.54
C GLN A 417 -2.42 -10.90 11.09
N GLY A 418 -2.99 -11.76 10.25
CA GLY A 418 -2.74 -11.78 8.81
C GLY A 418 -3.53 -10.69 8.10
N GLY A 419 -2.94 -10.12 7.05
CA GLY A 419 -3.62 -9.16 6.18
C GLY A 419 -4.66 -9.83 5.31
N GLN A 420 -5.49 -9.02 4.65
CA GLN A 420 -6.50 -9.47 3.71
C GLN A 420 -6.13 -9.02 2.29
N PRO A 421 -6.58 -9.71 1.23
CA PRO A 421 -6.35 -9.29 -0.15
C PRO A 421 -6.76 -7.83 -0.42
N VAL A 422 -7.83 -7.36 0.23
CA VAL A 422 -8.29 -5.97 0.11
C VAL A 422 -7.24 -4.97 0.61
N ASP A 423 -6.45 -5.31 1.63
CA ASP A 423 -5.43 -4.39 2.15
C ASP A 423 -4.33 -4.11 1.11
N VAL A 424 -4.00 -5.12 0.30
CA VAL A 424 -3.08 -4.97 -0.85
C VAL A 424 -3.74 -4.15 -1.95
N ALA A 425 -4.99 -4.47 -2.29
CA ALA A 425 -5.74 -3.81 -3.34
C ALA A 425 -5.97 -2.31 -3.09
N GLU A 426 -6.24 -1.92 -1.83
CA GLU A 426 -6.36 -0.50 -1.44
C GLU A 426 -5.06 0.27 -1.67
N THR A 427 -3.92 -0.38 -1.44
CA THR A 427 -2.61 0.23 -1.69
C THR A 427 -2.33 0.35 -3.19
N VAL A 428 -2.78 -0.62 -4.00
CA VAL A 428 -2.76 -0.51 -5.48
C VAL A 428 -3.60 0.69 -5.93
N ALA A 429 -4.82 0.81 -5.40
CA ALA A 429 -5.74 1.90 -5.76
C ALA A 429 -5.19 3.28 -5.38
N TYR A 430 -4.52 3.40 -4.23
CA TYR A 430 -3.79 4.60 -3.84
C TYR A 430 -2.75 5.02 -4.89
N PHE A 431 -1.89 4.09 -5.33
CA PHE A 431 -0.91 4.39 -6.37
C PHE A 431 -1.54 4.67 -7.73
N ALA A 432 -2.68 4.04 -8.03
CA ALA A 432 -3.42 4.24 -9.27
C ALA A 432 -4.17 5.58 -9.34
N SER A 433 -4.32 6.29 -8.21
CA SER A 433 -5.07 7.55 -8.17
C SER A 433 -4.48 8.61 -9.11
N PRO A 434 -5.32 9.37 -9.84
CA PRO A 434 -4.86 10.49 -10.66
C PRO A 434 -4.14 11.55 -9.81
N ALA A 435 -4.54 11.74 -8.55
CA ALA A 435 -3.90 12.69 -7.62
C ALA A 435 -2.56 12.18 -7.04
N SER A 436 -2.17 10.93 -7.31
CA SER A 436 -0.89 10.35 -6.86
C SER A 436 0.24 10.52 -7.88
N ASN A 437 0.19 11.53 -8.76
CA ASN A 437 1.23 11.78 -9.77
C ASN A 437 2.59 12.17 -9.17
N ALA A 438 2.62 12.71 -7.95
CA ALA A 438 3.85 13.01 -7.23
C ALA A 438 4.50 11.78 -6.57
N VAL A 439 3.92 10.57 -6.71
CA VAL A 439 4.34 9.35 -6.03
C VAL A 439 4.83 8.34 -7.07
N THR A 440 6.13 8.22 -7.25
CA THR A 440 6.79 7.29 -8.17
C THR A 440 8.05 6.71 -7.51
N GLY A 441 8.52 5.55 -7.96
CA GLY A 441 9.70 4.88 -7.41
C GLY A 441 9.53 4.37 -5.98
N ASN A 442 8.30 4.29 -5.47
CA ASN A 442 8.06 3.83 -4.10
C ASN A 442 7.87 2.30 -4.07
N THR A 443 8.46 1.64 -3.07
CA THR A 443 8.11 0.26 -2.69
C THR A 443 7.50 0.25 -1.30
N ILE A 444 6.19 -0.01 -1.19
CA ILE A 444 5.47 0.01 0.09
C ILE A 444 5.09 -1.39 0.53
N ARG A 445 5.44 -1.75 1.79
CA ARG A 445 5.06 -3.05 2.34
C ARG A 445 3.65 -3.00 2.93
N VAL A 446 2.80 -3.92 2.49
CA VAL A 446 1.47 -4.16 3.07
C VAL A 446 1.60 -5.37 4.00
N CYS A 447 2.07 -5.13 5.22
CA CYS A 447 2.60 -6.19 6.09
C CYS A 447 2.25 -6.07 7.57
N GLY A 448 1.44 -5.09 7.98
CA GLY A 448 1.13 -4.85 9.39
C GLY A 448 2.36 -4.62 10.27
N GLN A 449 3.43 -4.06 9.67
CA GLN A 449 4.75 -3.90 10.28
C GLN A 449 5.39 -5.24 10.70
N ALA A 450 5.43 -6.21 9.79
CA ALA A 450 6.10 -7.49 10.00
C ALA A 450 7.56 -7.32 10.46
N MET A 451 8.00 -8.16 11.40
CA MET A 451 9.36 -8.10 11.95
C MET A 451 10.46 -8.43 10.93
N LEU A 452 10.13 -9.20 9.89
CA LEU A 452 11.01 -9.49 8.77
C LEU A 452 11.32 -8.20 7.98
N GLY A 453 12.55 -8.03 7.49
CA GLY A 453 12.95 -6.84 6.71
C GLY A 453 14.44 -6.79 6.42
N ALA A 454 14.86 -5.69 5.78
CA ALA A 454 16.24 -5.29 5.51
C ALA A 454 16.38 -3.80 5.77
#